data_AF-A5IXS1-F1
#
_entry.id   AF-A5IXS1-F1
#
_cell.length_a   1.000
_cell.length_b   1.000
_cell.length_c   1.000
_cell.angle_alpha   90.00
_cell.angle_beta   90.00
_cell.angle_gamma   90.00
#
_symmetry.space_group_name_H-M   'P 1'
#
loop_
_entity.id
_entity.type
_entity.pdbx_description
1 polymer ?
#
loop_
_entity_poly.entity_id
_entity_poly.type
_entity_poly.pdbx_seq_one_letter_code
_entity_poly.pdbx_strand_id
1 'polypeptide(L)'
;MSNLDNEQEKSRFTTFEEIKDIKILSTEEISKLNEADRDTLVQDAVQNLDEYTRSKYVENKRKIIFSSLLVLALFIVIIGTIAIVVYKILNS
;
A
#
# COMPACT_ATOMS: atom_id res chain seq x y z
N MET A 1 35.52 23.36 -6.50
CA MET A 1 34.22 23.24 -5.79
C MET A 1 33.38 24.45 -6.15
N SER A 2 32.36 24.27 -6.99
CA SER A 2 31.41 25.31 -7.36
C SER A 2 30.40 25.56 -6.24
N ASN A 3 30.02 26.83 -6.03
CA ASN A 3 29.03 27.29 -5.05
C ASN A 3 27.62 26.64 -5.13
N LEU A 4 27.41 25.68 -6.04
CA LEU A 4 26.15 24.96 -6.26
C LEU A 4 25.91 23.83 -5.25
N ASP A 5 26.94 23.30 -4.62
CA ASP A 5 26.80 22.23 -3.62
C ASP A 5 26.27 22.74 -2.27
N ASN A 6 26.33 24.05 -2.02
CA ASN A 6 25.98 24.67 -0.75
C ASN A 6 24.48 25.02 -0.61
N GLU A 7 23.75 25.09 -1.73
CA GLU A 7 22.29 25.36 -1.71
C GLU A 7 21.45 24.08 -1.55
N GLN A 8 21.94 22.93 -2.03
CA GLN A 8 21.24 21.66 -1.85
C GLN A 8 21.27 21.14 -0.41
N GLU A 9 22.29 21.51 0.38
CA GLU A 9 22.41 21.07 1.77
C GLU A 9 21.48 21.86 2.71
N LYS A 10 21.18 23.13 2.40
CA LYS A 10 20.19 23.95 3.13
C LYS A 10 18.75 23.50 2.97
N SER A 11 18.43 22.78 1.90
CA SER A 11 17.07 22.28 1.60
C SER A 11 16.67 21.07 2.45
N ARG A 12 17.62 20.48 3.20
CA ARG A 12 17.36 19.31 4.07
C ARG A 12 17.05 19.65 5.53
N PHE A 13 17.05 20.92 5.89
CA PHE A 13 16.73 21.36 7.24
C PHE A 13 15.34 21.97 7.28
N THR A 14 14.41 21.30 7.96
CA THR A 14 13.10 21.86 8.31
C THR A 14 13.30 23.08 9.20
N THR A 15 12.73 24.22 8.82
CA THR A 15 12.90 25.47 9.57
C THR A 15 12.06 25.47 10.85
N PHE A 16 12.46 26.27 11.84
CA PHE A 16 11.77 26.33 13.14
C PHE A 16 10.30 26.80 13.03
N GLU A 17 9.97 27.53 11.96
CA GLU A 17 8.61 27.94 11.63
C GLU A 17 7.80 26.76 11.10
N GLU A 18 8.37 25.95 10.20
CA GLU A 18 7.74 24.74 9.66
C GLU A 18 7.47 23.67 10.74
N ILE A 19 8.34 23.55 11.75
CA ILE A 19 8.15 22.60 12.87
C ILE A 19 6.88 22.91 13.66
N LYS A 20 6.47 24.18 13.77
CA LYS A 20 5.26 24.57 14.51
C LYS A 20 3.98 24.10 13.82
N ASP A 21 4.05 23.88 12.51
CA ASP A 21 2.93 23.41 11.69
C ASP A 21 2.89 21.88 11.56
N ILE A 22 3.87 21.16 12.12
CA ILE A 22 3.87 19.70 12.16
C ILE A 22 2.85 19.22 13.20
N LYS A 23 1.67 18.82 12.73
CA LYS A 23 0.66 18.18 13.56
C LYS A 23 1.01 16.71 13.80
N ILE A 24 1.49 16.38 14.99
CA ILE A 24 1.71 15.00 15.42
C ILE A 24 0.35 14.41 15.86
N LEU A 25 -0.17 13.46 15.09
CA LEU A 25 -1.43 12.78 15.41
C LEU A 25 -1.19 11.69 16.46
N SER A 26 -2.06 11.64 17.46
CA SER A 26 -2.10 10.54 18.43
C SER A 26 -2.75 9.29 17.83
N THR A 27 -2.50 8.12 18.43
CA THR A 27 -3.05 6.82 17.97
C THR A 27 -4.58 6.82 17.91
N GLU A 28 -5.25 7.56 18.81
CA GLU A 28 -6.70 7.71 18.86
C GLU A 28 -7.25 8.64 17.79
N GLU A 29 -6.45 9.59 17.30
CA GLU A 29 -6.83 10.45 16.18
C GLU A 29 -6.66 9.70 14.86
N ILE A 30 -5.61 8.89 14.72
CA ILE A 30 -5.39 8.04 13.54
C ILE A 30 -6.53 7.04 13.34
N SER A 31 -7.09 6.48 14.43
CA SER A 31 -8.22 5.55 14.33
C SER A 31 -9.53 6.22 13.92
N LYS A 32 -9.66 7.54 14.16
CA LYS A 32 -10.81 8.36 13.76
C LYS A 32 -10.69 8.95 12.36
N LEU A 33 -9.53 8.84 11.72
CA LEU A 33 -9.35 9.27 10.33
C LEU A 33 -10.20 8.44 9.39
N ASN A 34 -10.70 9.09 8.35
CA ASN A 34 -11.37 8.40 7.27
C ASN A 34 -10.35 7.54 6.49
N GLU A 35 -10.85 6.63 5.66
CA GLU A 35 -10.02 5.67 4.95
C GLU A 35 -9.05 6.33 3.95
N ALA A 36 -9.49 7.39 3.25
CA ALA A 36 -8.67 8.16 2.30
C ALA A 36 -7.58 9.00 3.00
N ASP A 37 -7.87 9.56 4.18
CA ASP A 37 -6.90 10.33 4.96
C ASP A 37 -5.79 9.40 5.50
N ARG A 38 -6.17 8.20 5.97
CA ARG A 38 -5.18 7.17 6.34
C ARG A 38 -4.36 6.74 5.15
N ASP A 39 -4.97 6.53 3.99
CA ASP A 39 -4.26 6.10 2.79
C ASP A 39 -3.23 7.15 2.35
N THR A 40 -3.60 8.43 2.45
CA THR A 40 -2.70 9.57 2.17
C THR A 40 -1.51 9.59 3.13
N LEU A 41 -1.74 9.46 4.44
CA LEU A 41 -0.66 9.41 5.44
C LEU A 41 0.27 8.21 5.25
N VAL A 42 -0.29 7.05 4.90
CA VAL A 42 0.50 5.85 4.59
C VAL A 42 1.30 6.07 3.31
N GLN A 43 0.72 6.71 2.31
CA GLN A 43 1.39 6.99 1.05
C GLN A 43 2.55 7.97 1.21
N ASP A 44 2.37 9.03 1.99
CA ASP A 44 3.43 9.98 2.35
C ASP A 44 4.52 9.31 3.19
N ALA A 45 4.15 8.45 4.14
CA ALA A 45 5.12 7.67 4.90
C ALA A 45 5.90 6.72 3.98
N VAL A 46 5.26 6.04 3.04
CA VAL A 46 5.92 5.12 2.08
C VAL A 46 6.86 5.85 1.12
N GLN A 47 6.57 7.09 0.76
CA GLN A 47 7.46 7.91 -0.07
C GLN A 47 8.71 8.37 0.69
N ASN A 48 8.58 8.59 2.00
CA ASN A 48 9.68 9.01 2.89
C ASN A 48 10.39 7.84 3.59
N LEU A 49 9.96 6.60 3.33
CA LEU A 49 10.58 5.39 3.86
C LEU A 49 11.85 5.04 3.06
N ASP A 50 12.83 4.47 3.77
CA ASP A 50 14.06 3.93 3.18
C ASP A 50 13.75 2.92 2.05
N GLU A 51 14.60 2.89 1.02
CA GLU A 51 14.35 2.23 -0.27
C GLU A 51 14.02 0.72 -0.11
N TYR A 52 14.61 0.09 0.91
CA TYR A 52 14.35 -1.28 1.32
C TYR A 52 12.90 -1.51 1.79
N THR A 53 12.35 -0.59 2.59
CA THR A 53 11.02 -0.73 3.18
C THR A 53 9.93 -0.50 2.14
N ARG A 54 10.14 0.48 1.25
CA ARG A 54 9.28 0.72 0.09
C ARG A 54 9.21 -0.51 -0.83
N SER A 55 10.36 -1.13 -1.09
CA SER A 55 10.43 -2.36 -1.89
C SER A 55 9.60 -3.50 -1.27
N LYS A 56 9.76 -3.75 0.03
CA LYS A 56 8.97 -4.76 0.76
C LYS A 56 7.46 -4.49 0.75
N TYR A 57 7.04 -3.24 0.89
CA TYR A 57 5.63 -2.87 0.85
C TYR A 57 5.00 -3.20 -0.52
N VAL A 58 5.67 -2.81 -1.60
CA VAL A 58 5.21 -3.11 -2.97
C VAL A 58 5.19 -4.61 -3.24
N GLU A 59 6.21 -5.34 -2.77
CA GLU A 59 6.27 -6.80 -2.88
C GLU A 59 5.12 -7.48 -2.14
N ASN A 60 4.82 -7.06 -0.92
CA ASN A 60 3.70 -7.59 -0.14
C ASN A 60 2.35 -7.28 -0.80
N LYS A 61 2.16 -6.07 -1.33
CA LYS A 61 0.95 -5.71 -2.06
C LYS A 61 0.75 -6.61 -3.29
N ARG A 62 1.81 -6.88 -4.05
CA ARG A 62 1.75 -7.84 -5.17
C ARG A 62 1.43 -9.26 -4.71
N LYS A 63 2.05 -9.75 -3.64
CA LYS A 63 1.77 -11.09 -3.09
C LYS A 63 0.30 -11.27 -2.71
N ILE A 64 -0.31 -10.27 -2.09
CA ILE A 64 -1.74 -10.29 -1.71
C ILE A 64 -2.64 -10.36 -2.95
N ILE A 65 -2.32 -9.60 -4.00
CA ILE A 65 -3.09 -9.64 -5.25
C ILE A 65 -2.97 -11.01 -5.92
N PHE A 66 -1.75 -11.57 -6.01
CA PHE A 66 -1.54 -12.89 -6.60
C PHE A 66 -2.23 -14.01 -5.80
N SER A 67 -2.17 -13.97 -4.46
CA SER A 67 -2.85 -14.97 -3.64
C SER A 67 -4.37 -14.88 -3.78
N SER A 68 -4.92 -13.66 -3.84
CA SER A 68 -6.35 -13.44 -4.09
C SER A 68 -6.79 -14.00 -5.44
N LEU A 69 -6.03 -13.74 -6.51
CA LEU A 69 -6.31 -14.28 -7.85
C LEU A 69 -6.26 -15.82 -7.89
N LEU A 70 -5.31 -16.43 -7.18
CA LEU A 70 -5.18 -17.89 -7.11
C LEU A 70 -6.38 -18.53 -6.42
N VAL A 71 -6.84 -17.95 -5.30
CA VAL A 71 -8.05 -18.41 -4.59
C VAL A 71 -9.27 -18.29 -5.50
N LEU A 72 -9.40 -17.19 -6.25
CA LEU A 72 -10.52 -16.97 -7.16
C LEU A 72 -10.51 -17.98 -8.32
N ALA A 73 -9.35 -18.29 -8.88
CA ALA A 73 -9.20 -19.32 -9.89
C ALA A 73 -9.60 -20.72 -9.38
N LEU A 74 -9.23 -21.07 -8.14
CA LEU A 74 -9.66 -22.32 -7.49
C LEU A 74 -11.18 -22.43 -7.39
N PHE A 75 -11.86 -21.35 -7.01
CA PHE A 75 -13.32 -21.32 -6.95
C PHE A 75 -13.96 -21.56 -8.33
N ILE A 76 -13.42 -20.94 -9.39
CA ILE A 76 -13.91 -21.15 -10.76
C ILE A 76 -13.77 -22.62 -11.16
N VAL A 77 -12.65 -23.25 -10.85
CA VAL A 77 -12.42 -24.68 -11.15
C VAL A 77 -13.41 -25.57 -10.40
N ILE A 78 -13.65 -25.30 -9.12
CA ILE A 78 -14.62 -26.06 -8.31
C ILE A 78 -16.03 -25.93 -8.89
N ILE A 79 -16.49 -24.69 -9.14
CA ILE A 79 -17.82 -24.43 -9.71
C ILE A 79 -17.94 -25.08 -11.09
N GLY A 80 -16.93 -24.95 -11.95
CA GLY A 80 -16.90 -25.57 -13.27
C GLY A 80 -16.99 -27.10 -13.20
N THR A 81 -16.26 -27.72 -12.27
CA THR A 81 -16.30 -29.17 -12.07
C THR A 81 -17.69 -29.63 -11.62
N ILE A 82 -18.30 -28.92 -10.67
CA ILE A 82 -19.67 -29.21 -10.21
C ILE A 82 -20.66 -29.07 -11.37
N ALA A 83 -20.57 -28.01 -12.17
CA ALA A 83 -21.45 -27.77 -13.30
C ALA A 83 -21.36 -28.90 -14.34
N ILE A 84 -20.14 -29.37 -14.65
CA ILE A 84 -19.93 -30.50 -15.58
C ILE A 84 -20.57 -31.78 -15.04
N VAL A 85 -20.39 -32.07 -13.74
CA VAL A 85 -20.98 -33.26 -13.11
C VAL A 85 -22.50 -33.20 -13.15
N VAL A 86 -23.09 -32.06 -12.79
CA VAL A 86 -24.55 -31.85 -12.83
C VAL A 86 -25.08 -31.99 -14.26
N TYR A 87 -24.41 -31.36 -15.24
CA TYR A 87 -24.79 -31.49 -16.64
C TYR A 87 -24.77 -32.95 -17.11
N LYS A 88 -23.74 -33.71 -16.73
CA LYS A 88 -23.64 -35.13 -17.06
C LYS A 88 -24.75 -35.96 -16.41
N ILE A 89 -25.16 -35.66 -15.17
CA ILE A 89 -26.25 -36.37 -14.49
C ILE A 89 -27.59 -36.06 -15.15
N LEU A 90 -27.84 -34.81 -15.56
CA LEU A 90 -29.11 -34.41 -16.17
C LEU A 90 -29.28 -34.89 -17.61
N ASN A 91 -28.18 -35.04 -18.35
CA ASN A 91 -28.17 -35.50 -19.74
C ASN A 91 -27.79 -36.99 -19.89
N SER A 92 -27.65 -37.73 -18.79
CA SER A 92 -27.47 -39.19 -18.78
C SER A 92 -28.77 -39.90 -18.46
#